data_AF-A0A7G2LYP3-F1
#
_entry.id   AF-A0A7G2LYP3-F1
#
_cell.length_a   1.000
_cell.length_b   1.000
_cell.length_c   1.000
_cell.angle_alpha   90.00
_cell.angle_beta   90.00
_cell.angle_gamma   90.00
#
_symmetry.space_group_name_H-M   'P 1'
#
loop_
_entity.id
_entity.type
_entity.pdbx_description
1 polymer ?
#
loop_
_entity_poly.entity_id
_entity_poly.type
_entity_poly.pdbx_seq_one_letter_code
_entity_poly.pdbx_strand_id
1 'polypeptide(L)'
;MTDQSLAARITRSPRIYHRERAQDAAALLPDLVPDLRDMVSAAASTAPYLMALLEKEADWLTQAVDNPEAALVANRDAAAEFAPDRLADGLRQGKRRMALLTALADLGGAWSLEEVTGALTDYADAACGAALRAGLAAQIKRGKLPGMTMDDLADCAGMVVFAMGKMGARELNYSSDIDLICLFDESRFDPDDFHAARSAFVKAT
;
A
#
# COMPACT_ATOMS: atom_id res chain seq x y z
N MET A 1 14.11 -9.26 12.02
CA MET A 1 14.35 -8.15 11.09
C MET A 1 15.56 -7.39 11.56
N THR A 2 16.55 -7.21 10.70
CA THR A 2 17.78 -6.47 10.97
C THR A 2 17.45 -4.99 11.15
N ASP A 3 17.84 -4.42 12.28
CA ASP A 3 17.67 -3.00 12.62
C ASP A 3 18.70 -2.12 11.88
N GLN A 4 18.92 -2.41 10.60
CA GLN A 4 19.94 -1.79 9.77
C GLN A 4 19.29 -0.94 8.69
N SER A 5 19.83 0.26 8.50
CA SER A 5 19.42 1.17 7.43
C SER A 5 19.58 0.54 6.05
N LEU A 6 18.80 1.06 5.09
CA LEU A 6 18.89 0.64 3.70
C LEU A 6 20.31 0.81 3.16
N ALA A 7 20.97 1.92 3.50
CA ALA A 7 22.34 2.23 3.07
C ALA A 7 23.34 1.12 3.43
N ALA A 8 23.21 0.53 4.63
CA ALA A 8 24.11 -0.53 5.09
C ALA A 8 23.92 -1.86 4.34
N ARG A 9 22.81 -2.03 3.62
CA ARG A 9 22.40 -3.27 2.95
C ARG A 9 22.53 -3.21 1.43
N ILE A 10 22.92 -2.07 0.86
CA ILE A 10 23.10 -1.93 -0.58
C ILE A 10 24.27 -2.80 -1.02
N THR A 11 24.00 -3.72 -1.95
CA THR A 11 25.02 -4.61 -2.54
C THR A 11 25.26 -4.33 -4.02
N ARG A 12 24.35 -3.59 -4.66
CA ARG A 12 24.41 -3.24 -6.08
C ARG A 12 23.71 -1.91 -6.36
N SER A 13 24.03 -1.30 -7.49
CA SER A 13 23.36 -0.07 -7.95
C SER A 13 23.10 -0.13 -9.45
N PRO A 14 21.97 0.41 -9.94
CA PRO A 14 21.77 0.67 -11.36
C PRO A 14 22.88 1.56 -11.93
N ARG A 15 23.06 1.49 -13.26
CA ARG A 15 23.98 2.39 -13.98
C ARG A 15 23.25 3.65 -14.41
N ILE A 16 23.84 4.82 -14.13
CA ILE A 16 23.29 6.10 -14.59
C ILE A 16 23.40 6.17 -16.12
N TYR A 17 22.26 6.18 -16.81
CA TYR A 17 22.19 6.41 -18.25
C TYR A 17 21.79 7.85 -18.59
N HIS A 18 20.81 8.41 -17.87
CA HIS A 18 20.34 9.79 -18.03
C HIS A 18 20.91 10.68 -16.93
N ARG A 19 22.06 11.33 -17.19
CA ARG A 19 22.78 12.14 -16.19
C ARG A 19 21.97 13.30 -15.63
N GLU A 20 21.21 14.00 -16.47
CA GLU A 20 20.34 15.11 -16.05
C GLU A 20 19.29 14.65 -15.04
N ARG A 21 18.55 13.58 -15.34
CA ARG A 21 17.58 12.99 -14.38
C ARG A 21 18.23 12.50 -13.08
N ALA A 22 19.45 11.97 -13.15
CA ALA A 22 20.18 11.59 -11.94
C ALA A 22 20.51 12.81 -11.08
N GLN A 23 20.86 13.95 -11.69
CA GLN A 23 21.09 15.20 -10.97
C GLN A 23 19.80 15.74 -10.34
N ASP A 24 18.69 15.71 -11.08
CA ASP A 24 17.38 16.11 -10.57
C ASP A 24 16.97 15.25 -9.36
N ALA A 25 17.13 13.93 -9.46
CA ALA A 25 16.85 13.00 -8.37
C ALA A 25 17.74 13.25 -7.14
N ALA A 26 19.04 13.51 -7.35
CA ALA A 26 19.96 13.84 -6.26
C ALA A 26 19.57 15.16 -5.56
N ALA A 27 19.09 16.15 -6.32
CA ALA A 27 18.66 17.44 -5.79
C ALA A 27 17.42 17.34 -4.89
N LEU A 28 16.58 16.32 -5.06
CA LEU A 28 15.45 16.03 -4.16
C LEU A 28 15.88 15.44 -2.82
N LEU A 29 17.13 14.98 -2.69
CA LEU A 29 17.62 14.22 -1.54
C LEU A 29 18.94 14.78 -0.99
N PRO A 30 19.00 16.09 -0.64
CA PRO A 30 20.24 16.74 -0.23
C PRO A 30 20.86 16.11 1.04
N ASP A 31 20.00 15.62 1.94
CA ASP A 31 20.39 15.15 3.28
C ASP A 31 20.65 13.63 3.35
N LEU A 32 20.42 12.89 2.26
CA LEU A 32 20.74 11.46 2.23
C LEU A 32 22.26 11.23 2.18
N VAL A 33 22.69 10.13 2.83
CA VAL A 33 24.08 9.69 2.78
C VAL A 33 24.53 9.49 1.31
N PRO A 34 25.76 9.88 0.94
CA PRO A 34 26.18 9.95 -0.47
C PRO A 34 25.94 8.66 -1.26
N ASP A 35 26.34 7.51 -0.72
CA ASP A 35 26.21 6.21 -1.40
C ASP A 35 24.75 5.83 -1.68
N LEU A 36 23.85 6.11 -0.72
CA LEU A 36 22.42 5.87 -0.89
C LEU A 36 21.81 6.87 -1.87
N ARG A 37 22.17 8.15 -1.78
CA ARG A 37 21.71 9.18 -2.72
C ARG A 37 22.11 8.84 -4.15
N ASP A 38 23.33 8.37 -4.36
CA ASP A 38 23.83 7.97 -5.68
C ASP A 38 23.05 6.75 -6.22
N MET A 39 22.76 5.76 -5.37
CA MET A 39 21.93 4.60 -5.74
C MET A 39 20.50 5.01 -6.12
N VAL A 40 19.85 5.83 -5.28
CA VAL A 40 18.48 6.32 -5.54
C VAL A 40 18.44 7.14 -6.83
N SER A 41 19.44 8.01 -7.04
CA SER A 41 19.57 8.82 -8.25
C SER A 41 19.77 7.96 -9.49
N ALA A 42 20.58 6.90 -9.38
CA ALA A 42 20.78 5.95 -10.48
C ALA A 42 19.48 5.20 -10.82
N ALA A 43 18.76 4.71 -9.81
CA ALA A 43 17.46 4.07 -10.00
C ALA A 43 16.45 5.00 -10.68
N ALA A 44 16.24 6.21 -10.14
CA ALA A 44 15.30 7.19 -10.68
C ALA A 44 15.66 7.64 -12.11
N SER A 45 16.97 7.73 -12.43
CA SER A 45 17.42 8.11 -13.78
C SER A 45 16.99 7.13 -14.87
N THR A 46 16.80 5.85 -14.52
CA THR A 46 16.45 4.78 -15.46
C THR A 46 14.99 4.35 -15.39
N ALA A 47 14.26 4.76 -14.36
CA ALA A 47 12.86 4.40 -14.14
C ALA A 47 12.00 5.67 -13.96
N PRO A 48 11.34 6.18 -15.03
CA PRO A 48 10.48 7.37 -14.94
C PRO A 48 9.40 7.26 -13.86
N TYR A 49 8.89 6.05 -13.62
CA TYR A 49 7.95 5.80 -12.53
C TYR A 49 8.57 6.09 -11.17
N LEU A 50 9.80 5.62 -10.88
CA LEU A 50 10.49 5.90 -9.62
C LEU A 50 10.81 7.38 -9.46
N MET A 51 11.18 8.08 -10.53
CA MET A 51 11.35 9.54 -10.48
C MET A 51 10.06 10.23 -10.03
N ALA A 52 8.92 9.89 -10.64
CA ALA A 52 7.63 10.47 -10.28
C ALA A 52 7.16 10.11 -8.85
N LEU A 53 7.59 8.97 -8.31
CA LEU A 53 7.37 8.63 -6.91
C LEU A 53 8.28 9.46 -5.99
N LEU A 54 9.55 9.60 -6.36
CA LEU A 54 10.54 10.34 -5.61
C LEU A 54 10.15 11.82 -5.49
N GLU A 55 9.72 12.46 -6.58
CA GLU A 55 9.21 13.85 -6.58
C GLU A 55 8.09 14.09 -5.55
N LYS A 56 7.32 13.06 -5.21
CA LYS A 56 6.16 13.17 -4.30
C LYS A 56 6.47 12.76 -2.87
N GLU A 57 7.43 11.85 -2.69
CA GLU A 57 7.66 11.20 -1.40
C GLU A 57 9.11 11.32 -0.91
N ALA A 58 9.93 12.20 -1.51
CA ALA A 58 11.32 12.43 -1.11
C ALA A 58 11.44 12.73 0.39
N ASP A 59 10.64 13.65 0.93
CA ASP A 59 10.64 14.01 2.34
C ASP A 59 10.39 12.78 3.23
N TRP A 60 9.42 11.93 2.87
CA TRP A 60 9.13 10.70 3.60
C TRP A 60 10.28 9.69 3.47
N LEU A 61 10.86 9.56 2.28
CA LEU A 61 11.94 8.62 2.00
C LEU A 61 13.17 8.91 2.87
N THR A 62 13.50 10.18 3.13
CA THR A 62 14.69 10.56 3.92
C THR A 62 14.74 9.87 5.29
N GLN A 63 13.59 9.70 5.94
CA GLN A 63 13.48 9.02 7.23
C GLN A 63 13.22 7.52 7.07
N ALA A 64 12.45 7.14 6.05
CA ALA A 64 12.05 5.76 5.83
C ALA A 64 13.23 4.82 5.57
N VAL A 65 14.32 5.32 4.96
CA VAL A 65 15.51 4.53 4.65
C VAL A 65 16.33 4.13 5.87
N ASP A 66 16.16 4.78 7.03
CA ASP A 66 16.89 4.46 8.25
C ASP A 66 16.41 3.14 8.88
N ASN A 67 15.11 2.86 8.76
CA ASN A 67 14.52 1.57 9.12
C ASN A 67 13.38 1.24 8.12
N PRO A 68 13.72 0.64 6.96
CA PRO A 68 12.78 0.44 5.87
C PRO A 68 11.54 -0.36 6.27
N GLU A 69 11.75 -1.45 7.01
CA GLU A 69 10.67 -2.33 7.42
C GLU A 69 9.73 -1.65 8.42
N ALA A 70 10.26 -0.92 9.40
CA ALA A 70 9.41 -0.16 10.33
C ALA A 70 8.62 0.93 9.60
N ALA A 71 9.23 1.59 8.63
CA ALA A 71 8.54 2.59 7.81
C ALA A 71 7.42 2.00 6.96
N LEU A 72 7.61 0.80 6.38
CA LEU A 72 6.56 0.11 5.62
C LEU A 72 5.43 -0.39 6.55
N VAL A 73 5.77 -0.91 7.72
CA VAL A 73 4.77 -1.31 8.74
C VAL A 73 3.93 -0.10 9.16
N ALA A 74 4.55 1.02 9.51
CA ALA A 74 3.83 2.23 9.87
C ALA A 74 2.95 2.75 8.72
N ASN A 75 3.46 2.71 7.48
CA ASN A 75 2.70 3.13 6.30
C ASN A 75 1.51 2.21 6.00
N ARG A 76 1.65 0.89 6.25
CA ARG A 76 0.56 -0.08 6.15
C ARG A 76 -0.49 0.16 7.23
N ASP A 77 -0.07 0.31 8.48
CA ASP A 77 -0.99 0.44 9.61
C ASP A 77 -1.81 1.73 9.51
N ALA A 78 -1.19 2.82 9.02
CA ALA A 78 -1.87 4.07 8.73
C ALA A 78 -3.03 3.95 7.72
N ALA A 79 -3.07 2.90 6.89
CA ALA A 79 -4.16 2.68 5.93
C ALA A 79 -5.54 2.63 6.62
N ALA A 80 -5.61 2.09 7.84
CA ALA A 80 -6.84 1.96 8.61
C ALA A 80 -7.25 3.24 9.37
N GLU A 81 -6.37 4.24 9.43
CA GLU A 81 -6.55 5.42 10.29
C GLU A 81 -7.06 6.65 9.54
N PHE A 82 -7.08 6.61 8.20
CA PHE A 82 -7.51 7.76 7.41
C PHE A 82 -9.00 8.08 7.62
N ALA A 83 -9.29 9.37 7.80
CA ALA A 83 -10.65 9.88 7.77
C ALA A 83 -11.31 9.61 6.39
N PRO A 84 -12.64 9.44 6.32
CA PRO A 84 -13.32 9.06 5.07
C PRO A 84 -13.05 9.98 3.87
N ASP A 85 -12.90 11.29 4.10
CA ASP A 85 -12.61 12.29 3.06
C ASP A 85 -11.15 12.28 2.59
N ARG A 86 -10.25 11.68 3.38
CA ARG A 86 -8.82 11.56 3.09
C ARG A 86 -8.40 10.15 2.68
N LEU A 87 -9.25 9.15 2.90
CA LEU A 87 -8.94 7.74 2.69
C LEU A 87 -8.38 7.46 1.30
N ALA A 88 -9.07 7.89 0.25
CA ALA A 88 -8.66 7.59 -1.11
C ALA A 88 -7.27 8.19 -1.45
N ASP A 89 -6.98 9.40 -0.97
CA ASP A 89 -5.69 10.06 -1.20
C ASP A 89 -4.58 9.45 -0.33
N GLY A 90 -4.91 9.12 0.92
CA GLY A 90 -4.03 8.44 1.86
C GLY A 90 -3.60 7.06 1.35
N LEU A 91 -4.55 6.25 0.89
CA LEU A 91 -4.27 4.92 0.31
C LEU A 91 -3.42 5.02 -0.96
N ARG A 92 -3.65 6.05 -1.79
CA ARG A 92 -2.79 6.31 -2.97
C ARG A 92 -1.40 6.75 -2.57
N GLN A 93 -1.25 7.55 -1.51
CA GLN A 93 0.05 7.94 -0.98
C GLN A 93 0.79 6.73 -0.42
N GLY A 94 0.14 5.92 0.42
CA GLY A 94 0.78 4.74 0.97
C GLY A 94 1.20 3.77 -0.13
N LYS A 95 0.40 3.59 -1.21
CA LYS A 95 0.80 2.77 -2.38
C LYS A 95 2.08 3.30 -3.04
N ARG A 96 2.21 4.62 -3.21
CA ARG A 96 3.43 5.25 -3.76
C ARG A 96 4.64 4.98 -2.88
N ARG A 97 4.49 5.13 -1.57
CA ARG A 97 5.54 4.91 -0.57
C ARG A 97 6.00 3.46 -0.54
N MET A 98 5.08 2.50 -0.56
CA MET A 98 5.39 1.08 -0.70
C MET A 98 6.22 0.83 -1.96
N ALA A 99 5.70 1.25 -3.12
CA ALA A 99 6.36 1.02 -4.41
C ALA A 99 7.76 1.65 -4.47
N LEU A 100 7.93 2.86 -3.94
CA LEU A 100 9.22 3.56 -3.93
C LEU A 100 10.25 2.80 -3.10
N LEU A 101 9.94 2.53 -1.84
CA LEU A 101 10.91 1.95 -0.92
C LEU A 101 11.23 0.49 -1.26
N THR A 102 10.22 -0.33 -1.62
CA THR A 102 10.49 -1.72 -2.02
C THR A 102 11.29 -1.80 -3.32
N ALA A 103 11.05 -0.90 -4.28
CA ALA A 103 11.83 -0.87 -5.52
C ALA A 103 13.28 -0.45 -5.28
N LEU A 104 13.53 0.51 -4.39
CA LEU A 104 14.89 0.88 -4.01
C LEU A 104 15.60 -0.25 -3.28
N ALA A 105 14.90 -0.98 -2.41
CA ALA A 105 15.45 -2.14 -1.72
C ALA A 105 15.77 -3.31 -2.68
N ASP A 106 14.90 -3.56 -3.65
CA ASP A 106 15.10 -4.56 -4.72
C ASP A 106 16.30 -4.18 -5.61
N LEU A 107 16.28 -2.98 -6.18
CA LEU A 107 17.34 -2.50 -7.08
C LEU A 107 18.68 -2.36 -6.38
N GLY A 108 18.67 -1.99 -5.09
CA GLY A 108 19.85 -1.95 -4.22
C GLY A 108 20.39 -3.34 -3.83
N GLY A 109 19.63 -4.40 -4.10
CA GLY A 109 19.96 -5.77 -3.69
C GLY A 109 19.91 -6.00 -2.18
N ALA A 110 19.13 -5.17 -1.48
CA ALA A 110 18.95 -5.27 -0.03
C ALA A 110 17.86 -6.29 0.34
N TRP A 111 16.86 -6.46 -0.52
CA TRP A 111 15.69 -7.32 -0.31
C TRP A 111 15.59 -8.41 -1.40
N SER A 112 15.05 -9.57 -1.04
CA SER A 112 14.68 -10.63 -1.97
C SER A 112 13.38 -10.29 -2.71
N LEU A 113 13.09 -11.04 -3.78
CA LEU A 113 11.83 -10.88 -4.52
C LEU A 113 10.62 -11.15 -3.61
N GLU A 114 10.71 -12.17 -2.76
CA GLU A 114 9.66 -12.57 -1.82
C GLU A 114 9.40 -11.51 -0.75
N GLU A 115 10.45 -10.83 -0.26
CA GLU A 115 10.30 -9.70 0.67
C GLU A 115 9.55 -8.53 0.01
N VAL A 116 9.89 -8.24 -1.25
CA VAL A 116 9.25 -7.18 -2.05
C VAL A 116 7.78 -7.50 -2.31
N THR A 117 7.49 -8.68 -2.87
CA THR A 117 6.12 -9.05 -3.22
C THR A 117 5.25 -9.27 -1.98
N GLY A 118 5.84 -9.77 -0.88
CA GLY A 118 5.19 -9.86 0.42
C GLY A 118 4.78 -8.49 0.95
N ALA A 119 5.69 -7.52 0.97
CA ALA A 119 5.39 -6.16 1.43
C ALA A 119 4.31 -5.48 0.57
N LEU A 120 4.37 -5.62 -0.76
CA LEU A 120 3.34 -5.10 -1.66
C LEU A 120 1.97 -5.76 -1.39
N THR A 121 1.95 -7.07 -1.13
CA THR A 121 0.73 -7.79 -0.81
C THR A 121 0.14 -7.36 0.52
N ASP A 122 0.97 -7.24 1.57
CA ASP A 122 0.50 -6.86 2.91
C ASP A 122 -0.10 -5.45 2.92
N TYR A 123 0.45 -4.52 2.13
CA TYR A 123 -0.17 -3.21 1.96
C TYR A 123 -1.47 -3.27 1.15
N ALA A 124 -1.53 -4.07 0.09
CA ALA A 124 -2.77 -4.24 -0.68
C ALA A 124 -3.90 -4.79 0.21
N ASP A 125 -3.60 -5.75 1.08
CA ASP A 125 -4.55 -6.30 2.04
C ASP A 125 -5.07 -5.23 3.02
N ALA A 126 -4.16 -4.49 3.66
CA ALA A 126 -4.53 -3.40 4.56
C ALA A 126 -5.37 -2.31 3.87
N ALA A 127 -4.98 -1.92 2.66
CA ALA A 127 -5.70 -0.92 1.87
C ALA A 127 -7.11 -1.40 1.46
N CYS A 128 -7.25 -2.67 1.05
CA CYS A 128 -8.54 -3.27 0.74
C CYS A 128 -9.45 -3.32 1.97
N GLY A 129 -8.91 -3.75 3.11
CA GLY A 129 -9.63 -3.78 4.38
C GLY A 129 -10.12 -2.38 4.80
N ALA A 130 -9.27 -1.36 4.68
CA ALA A 130 -9.64 0.02 4.99
C ALA A 130 -10.74 0.56 4.06
N ALA A 131 -10.60 0.32 2.75
CA ALA A 131 -11.60 0.73 1.77
C ALA A 131 -12.97 0.05 2.00
N LEU A 132 -12.96 -1.25 2.26
CA LEU A 132 -14.17 -2.02 2.56
C LEU A 132 -14.88 -1.49 3.81
N ARG A 133 -14.14 -1.34 4.92
CA ARG A 133 -14.70 -0.83 6.19
C ARG A 133 -15.31 0.56 6.01
N ALA A 134 -14.68 1.44 5.23
CA ALA A 134 -15.22 2.75 4.93
C ALA A 134 -16.51 2.70 4.09
N GLY A 135 -16.55 1.85 3.06
CA GLY A 135 -17.74 1.61 2.25
C GLY A 135 -18.92 1.09 3.08
N LEU A 136 -18.66 0.11 3.95
CA LEU A 136 -19.64 -0.44 4.88
C LEU A 136 -20.12 0.61 5.90
N ALA A 137 -19.21 1.38 6.49
CA ALA A 137 -19.54 2.44 7.43
C ALA A 137 -20.50 3.46 6.82
N ALA A 138 -20.30 3.81 5.54
CA ALA A 138 -21.20 4.69 4.82
C ALA A 138 -22.61 4.10 4.63
N GLN A 139 -22.73 2.79 4.38
CA GLN A 139 -24.04 2.13 4.27
C GLN A 139 -24.74 2.02 5.63
N ILE A 140 -24.02 1.69 6.70
CA ILE A 140 -24.54 1.60 8.07
C ILE A 140 -25.07 2.97 8.52
N LYS A 141 -24.28 4.05 8.36
CA LYS A 141 -24.71 5.42 8.73
C LYS A 141 -25.96 5.89 7.98
N ARG A 142 -26.20 5.37 6.77
CA ARG A 142 -27.37 5.67 5.95
C ARG A 142 -28.57 4.75 6.24
N GLY A 143 -28.44 3.82 7.19
CA GLY A 143 -29.45 2.82 7.51
C GLY A 143 -29.73 1.86 6.35
N LYS A 144 -28.71 1.60 5.51
CA LYS A 144 -28.86 0.72 4.33
C LYS A 144 -28.47 -0.73 4.59
N LEU A 145 -27.76 -1.00 5.68
CA LEU A 145 -27.54 -2.35 6.21
C LEU A 145 -28.51 -2.56 7.40
N PRO A 146 -29.63 -3.28 7.21
CA PRO A 146 -30.64 -3.48 8.25
C PRO A 146 -30.04 -4.18 9.48
N GLY A 147 -30.42 -3.74 10.68
CA GLY A 147 -29.97 -4.32 11.95
C GLY A 147 -28.50 -4.09 12.31
N MET A 148 -27.67 -3.58 11.39
CA MET A 148 -26.24 -3.37 11.62
C MET A 148 -25.95 -2.00 12.23
N THR A 149 -24.93 -1.97 13.08
CA THR A 149 -24.43 -0.80 13.80
C THR A 149 -22.95 -0.60 13.49
N MET A 150 -22.37 0.51 13.95
CA MET A 150 -20.93 0.76 13.73
C MET A 150 -20.04 -0.29 14.42
N ASP A 151 -20.53 -0.96 15.47
CA ASP A 151 -19.80 -2.02 16.17
C ASP A 151 -19.61 -3.27 15.27
N ASP A 152 -20.56 -3.51 14.36
CA ASP A 152 -20.48 -4.59 13.37
C ASP A 152 -19.39 -4.36 12.31
N LEU A 153 -18.75 -3.19 12.26
CA LEU A 153 -17.60 -3.00 11.36
C LEU A 153 -16.40 -3.84 11.77
N ALA A 154 -16.30 -4.29 13.03
CA ALA A 154 -15.19 -5.09 13.53
C ALA A 154 -14.97 -6.35 12.66
N ASP A 155 -16.07 -6.99 12.23
CA ASP A 155 -16.11 -8.16 11.36
C ASP A 155 -16.74 -7.88 9.99
N CYS A 156 -16.66 -6.61 9.54
CA CYS A 156 -17.17 -6.16 8.24
C CYS A 156 -18.66 -6.45 8.03
N ALA A 157 -19.47 -6.44 9.09
CA ALA A 157 -20.89 -6.74 9.08
C ALA A 157 -21.22 -8.11 8.46
N GLY A 158 -20.30 -9.07 8.57
CA GLY A 158 -20.43 -10.42 8.01
C GLY A 158 -19.97 -10.54 6.56
N MET A 159 -19.35 -9.49 6.01
CA MET A 159 -18.74 -9.53 4.70
C MET A 159 -17.35 -10.17 4.73
N VAL A 160 -17.10 -11.08 3.80
CA VAL A 160 -15.82 -11.77 3.60
C VAL A 160 -15.32 -11.47 2.18
N VAL A 161 -14.04 -11.14 2.06
CA VAL A 161 -13.39 -10.88 0.76
C VAL A 161 -12.23 -11.86 0.58
N PHE A 162 -12.29 -12.64 -0.50
CA PHE A 162 -11.20 -13.50 -0.91
C PHE A 162 -10.31 -12.79 -1.92
N ALA A 163 -9.04 -12.66 -1.59
CA ALA A 163 -8.01 -12.30 -2.54
C ALA A 163 -7.66 -13.51 -3.43
N MET A 164 -7.80 -13.33 -4.74
CA MET A 164 -7.48 -14.33 -5.75
C MET A 164 -6.18 -13.96 -6.47
N GLY A 165 -5.74 -14.82 -7.39
CA GLY A 165 -4.57 -14.56 -8.22
C GLY A 165 -3.31 -14.29 -7.40
N LYS A 166 -2.53 -13.29 -7.83
CA LYS A 166 -1.24 -12.94 -7.20
C LYS A 166 -1.37 -12.43 -5.78
N MET A 167 -2.45 -11.70 -5.46
CA MET A 167 -2.69 -11.24 -4.10
C MET A 167 -2.97 -12.44 -3.18
N GLY A 168 -3.83 -13.37 -3.62
CA GLY A 168 -4.10 -14.61 -2.88
C GLY A 168 -2.86 -15.50 -2.70
N ALA A 169 -1.95 -15.50 -3.68
CA ALA A 169 -0.68 -16.23 -3.63
C ALA A 169 0.46 -15.45 -2.94
N ARG A 170 0.21 -14.25 -2.41
CA ARG A 170 1.21 -13.37 -1.76
C ARG A 170 2.41 -13.00 -2.64
N GLU A 171 2.16 -12.83 -3.93
CA GLU A 171 3.18 -12.53 -4.95
C GLU A 171 2.81 -11.29 -5.81
N LEU A 172 2.12 -10.31 -5.21
CA LEU A 172 1.79 -9.07 -5.93
C LEU A 172 3.05 -8.33 -6.42
N ASN A 173 2.97 -7.83 -7.65
CA ASN A 173 4.01 -6.96 -8.22
C ASN A 173 3.49 -5.51 -8.36
N TYR A 174 4.38 -4.59 -8.74
CA TYR A 174 4.13 -3.14 -8.80
C TYR A 174 2.91 -2.70 -9.64
N SER A 175 2.53 -3.48 -10.65
CA SER A 175 1.47 -3.15 -11.60
C SER A 175 0.38 -4.22 -11.68
N SER A 176 0.31 -5.12 -10.70
CA SER A 176 -0.72 -6.17 -10.68
C SER A 176 -2.07 -5.57 -10.34
N ASP A 177 -3.10 -6.07 -11.01
CA ASP A 177 -4.48 -5.93 -10.56
C ASP A 177 -4.71 -6.80 -9.32
N ILE A 178 -5.75 -6.45 -8.56
CA ILE A 178 -6.25 -7.26 -7.45
C ILE A 178 -7.57 -7.91 -7.86
N ASP A 179 -7.62 -9.24 -7.73
CA ASP A 179 -8.80 -10.04 -8.05
C ASP A 179 -9.51 -10.39 -6.74
N LEU A 180 -10.73 -9.89 -6.54
CA LEU A 180 -11.45 -10.05 -5.28
C LEU A 180 -12.78 -10.78 -5.50
N ILE A 181 -13.09 -11.74 -4.63
CA ILE A 181 -14.42 -12.35 -4.53
C ILE A 181 -15.06 -11.93 -3.21
N CYS A 182 -16.20 -11.28 -3.30
CA CYS A 182 -16.93 -10.72 -2.16
C CYS A 182 -18.15 -11.58 -1.82
N LEU A 183 -18.21 -12.07 -0.58
CA LEU A 183 -19.32 -12.83 -0.02
C LEU A 183 -19.84 -12.12 1.24
N PHE A 184 -21.08 -12.39 1.64
CA PHE A 184 -21.58 -11.95 2.94
C PHE A 184 -22.41 -13.06 3.60
N ASP A 185 -22.42 -13.07 4.92
CA ASP A 185 -23.23 -13.99 5.72
C ASP A 185 -24.69 -13.52 5.77
N GLU A 186 -25.54 -14.19 4.98
CA GLU A 186 -26.98 -13.89 4.92
C GLU A 186 -27.70 -14.21 6.24
N SER A 187 -27.16 -15.11 7.08
CA SER A 187 -27.81 -15.50 8.34
C SER A 187 -27.84 -14.39 9.40
N ARG A 188 -27.12 -13.30 9.17
CA ARG A 188 -27.11 -12.09 10.01
C ARG A 188 -28.28 -11.15 9.75
N PHE A 189 -29.10 -11.42 8.74
CA PHE A 189 -30.20 -10.57 8.34
C PHE A 189 -31.53 -11.33 8.45
N ASP A 190 -32.63 -10.60 8.60
CA ASP A 190 -33.95 -11.19 8.42
C ASP A 190 -34.13 -11.58 6.93
N PRO A 191 -34.76 -12.74 6.61
CA PRO A 191 -35.04 -13.13 5.23
C PRO A 191 -35.72 -12.05 4.38
N ASP A 192 -36.58 -11.22 4.99
CA ASP A 192 -37.27 -10.13 4.29
C ASP A 192 -36.31 -8.97 3.93
N ASP A 193 -35.17 -8.85 4.63
CA ASP A 193 -34.16 -7.82 4.45
C ASP A 193 -33.00 -8.23 3.53
N PHE A 194 -32.92 -9.49 3.10
CA PHE A 194 -31.81 -10.04 2.30
C PHE A 194 -31.48 -9.22 1.06
N HIS A 195 -32.50 -8.76 0.34
CA HIS A 195 -32.28 -7.98 -0.88
C HIS A 195 -31.71 -6.59 -0.58
N ALA A 196 -32.15 -5.97 0.52
CA ALA A 196 -31.63 -4.68 0.97
C ALA A 196 -30.17 -4.80 1.44
N ALA A 197 -29.88 -5.81 2.27
CA ALA A 197 -28.53 -6.12 2.73
C ALA A 197 -27.57 -6.38 1.56
N ARG A 198 -27.94 -7.29 0.64
CA ARG A 198 -27.16 -7.57 -0.58
C ARG A 198 -26.90 -6.30 -1.40
N SER A 199 -27.92 -5.48 -1.60
CA SER A 199 -27.79 -4.23 -2.35
C SER A 199 -26.88 -3.22 -1.68
N ALA A 200 -26.81 -3.22 -0.34
CA ALA A 200 -25.91 -2.38 0.42
C ALA A 200 -24.46 -2.88 0.35
N PHE A 201 -24.22 -4.19 0.49
CA PHE A 201 -22.89 -4.78 0.31
C PHE A 201 -22.32 -4.52 -1.08
N VAL A 202 -23.13 -4.69 -2.13
CA VAL A 202 -22.72 -4.36 -3.52
C VAL A 202 -22.36 -2.88 -3.71
N LYS A 203 -22.94 -1.98 -2.92
CA LYS A 203 -22.62 -0.54 -2.95
C LYS A 203 -21.44 -0.15 -2.05
N ALA A 204 -21.06 -1.03 -1.12
CA ALA A 204 -19.93 -0.83 -0.22
C ALA A 204 -18.61 -1.26 -0.88
N THR A 205 -18.68 -2.22 -1.80
CA THR A 205 -17.59 -2.66 -2.69
C THR A 205 -17.53 -1.85 -3.97
#